data_AF-A0A3D5HAA8-F1
#
_entry.id   AF-A0A3D5HAA8-F1
#
_cell.length_a   1.000
_cell.length_b   1.000
_cell.length_c   1.000
_cell.angle_alpha   90.00
_cell.angle_beta   90.00
_cell.angle_gamma   90.00
#
_symmetry.space_group_name_H-M   'P 1'
#
loop_
_entity.id
_entity.type
_entity.pdbx_description
1 polymer ?
#
loop_
_entity_poly.entity_id
_entity_poly.type
_entity_poly.pdbx_seq_one_letter_code
_entity_poly.pdbx_strand_id
1 'polypeptide(L)'
;MRSDYAATLGVREVVIDAETRREVNRTDLGRVAELTLAIASGEKGLTIVMQPVVSTLRGTKVCTYEYATGHPGDLVRIVLVDAGDEVYEVSMLMTSRVDEKRIPEAASLQEAFVQNVLW
;
A
#
# COMPACT_ATOMS: atom_id res chain seq x y z
N MET A 1 -21.51 19.69 -5.30
CA MET A 1 -20.79 18.87 -6.30
C MET A 1 -20.41 17.57 -5.61
N ARG A 2 -21.07 16.46 -5.96
CA ARG A 2 -21.01 15.19 -5.23
C ARG A 2 -19.90 14.35 -5.86
N SER A 3 -18.78 14.17 -5.17
CA SER A 3 -17.71 13.29 -5.65
C SER A 3 -18.05 11.86 -5.20
N ASP A 4 -18.39 11.01 -6.17
CA ASP A 4 -18.85 9.62 -5.99
C ASP A 4 -17.67 8.61 -6.04
N TYR A 5 -16.48 9.00 -5.59
CA TYR A 5 -15.34 8.09 -5.52
C TYR A 5 -15.36 7.33 -4.21
N ALA A 6 -15.86 6.09 -4.25
CA ALA A 6 -15.89 5.19 -3.10
C ALA A 6 -14.49 4.65 -2.74
N ALA A 7 -13.60 4.57 -3.73
CA ALA A 7 -12.19 4.26 -3.57
C ALA A 7 -11.33 5.18 -4.43
N THR A 8 -10.15 5.56 -3.93
CA THR A 8 -9.12 6.30 -4.67
C THR A 8 -7.87 5.45 -4.75
N LEU A 9 -7.35 5.24 -5.96
CA LEU A 9 -6.08 4.58 -6.20
C LEU A 9 -5.00 5.63 -6.48
N GLY A 10 -3.90 5.57 -5.75
CA GLY A 10 -2.70 6.38 -5.94
C GLY A 10 -1.52 5.49 -6.30
N VAL A 11 -0.62 6.00 -7.14
CA VAL A 11 0.61 5.31 -7.54
C VAL A 11 1.75 6.30 -7.45
N ARG A 12 2.84 5.87 -6.82
CA ARG A 12 4.04 6.69 -6.63
C ARG A 12 5.28 5.81 -6.71
N GLU A 13 6.30 6.29 -7.41
CA GLU A 13 7.63 5.69 -7.33
C GLU A 13 8.28 6.01 -5.98
N VAL A 14 8.80 4.99 -5.32
CA VAL A 14 9.54 5.12 -4.07
C VAL A 14 11.02 5.18 -4.40
N VAL A 15 11.60 6.36 -4.25
CA VAL A 15 13.04 6.55 -4.37
C VAL A 15 13.72 5.90 -3.17
N ILE A 16 14.52 4.88 -3.44
CA ILE A 16 15.38 4.22 -2.44
C ILE A 16 16.85 4.45 -2.81
N ASP A 17 17.71 4.53 -1.80
CA ASP A 17 19.14 4.67 -2.03
C ASP A 17 19.79 3.35 -2.48
N ALA A 18 21.06 3.44 -2.91
CA ALA A 18 21.80 2.30 -3.44
C ALA A 18 22.06 1.21 -2.38
N GLU A 19 22.11 1.56 -1.09
CA GLU A 19 22.28 0.61 0.00
C GLU A 19 21.00 -0.21 0.20
N THR A 20 19.87 0.48 0.29
CA THR A 20 18.53 -0.10 0.40
C THR A 20 18.24 -1.00 -0.80
N ARG A 21 18.55 -0.57 -2.03
CA ARG A 21 18.38 -1.41 -3.23
C ARG A 21 19.21 -2.70 -3.17
N ARG A 22 20.46 -2.64 -2.69
CA ARG A 22 21.28 -3.85 -2.51
C ARG A 22 20.68 -4.80 -1.49
N GLU A 23 20.11 -4.27 -0.41
CA GLU A 23 19.46 -5.08 0.59
C GLU A 23 18.18 -5.74 0.08
N VAL A 24 17.32 -5.00 -0.65
CA VAL A 24 16.15 -5.54 -1.34
C VAL A 24 16.54 -6.71 -2.25
N ASN A 25 17.59 -6.54 -3.06
CA ASN A 25 18.07 -7.58 -3.95
C ASN A 25 18.59 -8.83 -3.21
N ARG A 26 19.00 -8.68 -1.94
CA ARG A 26 19.56 -9.76 -1.11
C ARG A 26 18.51 -10.48 -0.28
N THR A 27 17.54 -9.76 0.28
CA THR A 27 16.64 -10.28 1.32
C THR A 27 15.15 -10.04 1.06
N ASP A 28 14.81 -9.50 -0.12
CA ASP A 28 13.49 -9.05 -0.54
C ASP A 28 13.02 -7.75 0.14
N LEU A 29 11.95 -7.18 -0.43
CA LEU A 29 11.34 -5.94 0.01
C LEU A 29 10.88 -5.97 1.49
N GLY A 30 10.45 -7.14 1.99
CA GLY A 30 9.84 -7.27 3.32
C GLY A 30 10.72 -6.89 4.51
N ARG A 31 12.06 -6.94 4.37
CA ARG A 31 12.98 -6.58 5.46
C ARG A 31 13.32 -5.10 5.56
N VAL A 32 13.14 -4.36 4.47
CA VAL A 32 13.42 -2.91 4.43
C VAL A 32 12.14 -2.08 4.46
N ALA A 33 10.99 -2.73 4.27
CA ALA A 33 9.71 -2.08 4.16
C ALA A 33 9.01 -1.99 5.54
N GLU A 34 9.67 -1.42 6.54
CA GLU A 34 8.96 -0.98 7.73
C GLU A 34 8.23 0.31 7.41
N LEU A 35 6.89 0.30 7.49
CA LEU A 35 6.11 1.50 7.25
C LEU A 35 5.93 2.25 8.57
N THR A 36 6.57 3.40 8.66
CA THR A 36 6.30 4.39 9.72
C THR A 36 5.25 5.38 9.21
N LEU A 37 4.00 5.21 9.65
CA LEU A 37 2.93 6.16 9.37
C LEU A 37 2.91 7.23 10.46
N ALA A 38 3.16 8.48 10.09
CA ALA A 38 2.88 9.62 10.97
C ALA A 38 1.48 10.17 10.65
N ILE A 39 0.52 9.93 11.53
CA ILE A 39 -0.82 10.50 11.42
C ILE A 39 -0.83 11.83 12.17
N ALA A 40 -0.95 12.93 11.44
CA ALA A 40 -1.21 14.24 12.02
C ALA A 40 -2.67 14.30 12.50
N SER A 41 -2.91 13.91 13.75
CA SER A 41 -4.21 14.00 14.41
C SER A 41 -4.18 15.12 15.47
N GLY A 42 -4.42 16.37 15.06
CA GLY A 42 -4.48 17.51 16.00
C GLY A 42 -3.14 17.81 16.70
N GLU A 43 -3.18 18.14 18.01
CA GLU A 43 -2.00 18.59 18.78
C GLU A 43 -0.97 17.49 19.09
N LYS A 44 -1.28 16.21 18.87
CA LYS A 44 -0.34 15.09 19.07
C LYS A 44 -0.33 14.21 17.84
N GLY A 45 0.76 14.25 17.08
CA GLY A 45 1.00 13.27 16.02
C GLY A 45 1.06 11.86 16.61
N LEU A 46 0.37 10.91 15.98
CA LEU A 46 0.48 9.49 16.30
C LEU A 46 1.42 8.85 15.28
N THR A 47 2.47 8.21 15.76
CA THR A 47 3.34 7.37 14.92
C THR A 47 2.89 5.91 15.06
N ILE A 48 2.49 5.30 13.95
CA ILE A 48 2.18 3.87 13.87
C ILE A 48 3.31 3.20 13.10
N VAL A 49 3.93 2.19 13.73
CA VAL A 49 4.89 1.32 13.06
C VAL A 49 4.16 0.04 12.68
N MET A 50 4.13 -0.28 11.38
CA MET A 50 3.47 -1.47 10.86
C MET A 50 4.47 -2.39 10.18
N GLN A 51 4.43 -3.66 10.56
CA GLN A 51 5.15 -4.71 9.85
C GLN A 51 4.38 -5.08 8.57
N PRO A 52 5.07 -5.25 7.44
CA PRO A 52 4.44 -5.62 6.19
C PRO A 52 3.91 -7.06 6.23
N VAL A 53 2.77 -7.29 5.58
CA VAL A 53 2.37 -8.64 5.17
C VAL A 53 3.03 -8.92 3.83
N VAL A 54 4.00 -9.83 3.83
CA VAL A 54 4.68 -10.26 2.60
C VAL A 54 3.83 -11.33 1.90
N SER A 55 3.53 -11.11 0.63
CA SER A 55 2.81 -12.06 -0.20
C SER A 55 3.41 -12.14 -1.60
N THR A 56 2.96 -13.09 -2.40
CA THR A 56 3.43 -13.28 -3.78
C THR A 56 2.27 -13.04 -4.76
N LEU A 57 2.43 -12.09 -5.68
CA LEU A 57 1.52 -11.82 -6.78
C LEU A 57 2.20 -12.22 -8.10
N ARG A 58 1.69 -13.26 -8.77
CA ARG A 58 2.25 -13.80 -10.03
C ARG A 58 3.75 -14.09 -10.03
N GLY A 59 4.29 -14.52 -8.88
CA GLY A 59 5.72 -14.81 -8.73
C GLY A 59 6.54 -13.63 -8.22
N THR A 60 5.97 -12.42 -8.17
CA THR A 60 6.63 -11.24 -7.59
C THR A 60 6.24 -11.09 -6.12
N LYS A 61 7.24 -10.89 -5.26
CA LYS A 61 6.99 -10.60 -3.85
C LYS A 61 6.53 -9.15 -3.69
N VAL A 62 5.46 -8.95 -2.94
CA VAL A 62 4.91 -7.64 -2.61
C VAL A 62 4.78 -7.50 -1.10
N CYS A 63 4.83 -6.26 -0.62
CA CYS A 63 4.59 -5.94 0.78
C CYS A 63 3.29 -5.17 0.91
N THR A 64 2.35 -5.71 1.68
CA THR A 64 1.03 -5.10 1.88
C THR A 64 0.90 -4.57 3.30
N TYR A 65 0.35 -3.37 3.43
CA TYR A 65 -0.06 -2.75 4.69
C TYR A 65 -1.54 -2.43 4.59
N GLU A 66 -2.29 -2.77 5.62
CA GLU A 66 -3.70 -2.42 5.74
C GLU A 66 -3.93 -1.80 7.11
N TYR A 67 -4.51 -0.60 7.13
CA TYR A 67 -4.93 0.02 8.38
C TYR A 67 -6.35 0.56 8.25
N ALA A 68 -7.19 0.27 9.24
CA ALA A 68 -8.47 0.92 9.41
C ALA A 68 -8.23 2.33 9.92
N THR A 69 -8.79 3.34 9.26
CA THR A 69 -8.80 4.68 9.84
C THR A 69 -9.80 4.66 10.99
N GLY A 70 -9.69 5.56 11.98
CA GLY A 70 -10.59 5.57 13.15
C GLY A 70 -12.09 5.71 12.83
N HIS A 71 -12.46 5.90 11.56
CA HIS A 71 -13.82 5.85 11.06
C HIS A 71 -14.23 4.43 10.60
N PRO A 72 -15.34 3.87 11.11
CA PRO A 72 -15.82 2.55 10.69
C PRO A 72 -16.07 2.49 9.18
N GLY A 73 -15.44 1.54 8.50
CA GLY A 73 -15.58 1.32 7.04
C GLY A 73 -14.55 2.06 6.18
N ASP A 74 -13.69 2.88 6.77
CA ASP A 74 -12.57 3.50 6.06
C ASP A 74 -11.31 2.62 6.22
N LEU A 75 -10.72 2.20 5.10
CA LEU A 75 -9.50 1.40 5.07
C LEU A 75 -8.48 2.05 4.14
N VAL A 76 -7.23 2.09 4.58
CA VAL A 76 -6.10 2.38 3.70
C VAL A 76 -5.30 1.12 3.49
N ARG A 77 -5.09 0.77 2.22
CA ARG A 77 -4.24 -0.34 1.80
C ARG A 77 -3.09 0.19 0.97
N ILE A 78 -1.87 -0.13 1.36
CA ILE A 78 -0.64 0.22 0.63
C ILE A 78 0.00 -1.07 0.18
N VAL A 79 0.35 -1.17 -1.10
CA VAL A 79 1.12 -2.28 -1.64
C VAL A 79 2.41 -1.71 -2.21
N LEU A 80 3.54 -2.14 -1.65
CA LEU A 80 4.86 -1.88 -2.21
C LEU A 80 5.25 -3.04 -3.13
N VAL A 81 5.74 -2.69 -4.30
CA VAL A 81 6.04 -3.61 -5.40
C VAL A 81 7.44 -3.33 -5.89
N ASP A 82 8.27 -4.37 -5.97
CA ASP A 82 9.57 -4.30 -6.64
C ASP A 82 9.41 -4.68 -8.10
N ALA A 83 9.64 -3.74 -9.02
CA ALA A 83 9.58 -3.93 -10.46
C ALA A 83 10.98 -4.09 -11.07
N GLY A 84 11.96 -4.52 -10.27
CA GLY A 84 13.36 -4.68 -10.67
C GLY A 84 14.19 -3.47 -10.31
N ASP A 85 14.27 -2.48 -11.19
CA ASP A 85 15.06 -1.27 -10.95
C ASP A 85 14.32 -0.22 -10.13
N GLU A 86 12.99 -0.30 -10.09
CA GLU A 86 12.09 0.69 -9.48
C GLU A 86 11.22 0.02 -8.41
N VAL A 87 10.93 0.76 -7.33
CA VAL A 87 9.94 0.35 -6.32
C VAL A 87 8.72 1.25 -6.46
N TYR A 88 7.55 0.66 -6.52
CA TYR A 88 6.29 1.37 -6.61
C TYR A 88 5.47 1.21 -5.34
N GLU A 89 4.91 2.31 -4.86
CA GLU A 89 3.83 2.35 -3.88
C GLU A 89 2.51 2.49 -4.61
N VAL A 90 1.65 1.49 -4.46
CA VAL A 90 0.26 1.53 -4.89
C VAL A 90 -0.61 1.66 -3.66
N SER A 91 -1.16 2.85 -3.42
CA SER A 91 -2.04 3.13 -2.29
C SER A 91 -3.50 3.13 -2.71
N MET A 92 -4.36 2.65 -1.83
CA MET A 92 -5.79 2.67 -2.01
C MET A 92 -6.44 3.19 -0.73
N LEU A 93 -7.20 4.27 -0.85
CA LEU A 93 -8.10 4.75 0.20
C LEU A 93 -9.51 4.28 -0.13
N MET A 94 -10.07 3.45 0.74
CA MET A 94 -11.47 3.05 0.74
C MET A 94 -12.19 3.82 1.84
N THR A 95 -13.38 4.33 1.53
CA THR A 95 -14.21 5.05 2.51
C THR A 95 -15.48 4.26 2.79
N SER A 96 -16.06 4.47 3.97
CA SER A 96 -17.28 3.89 4.54
C SER A 96 -18.55 4.00 3.68
N ARG A 97 -18.47 4.64 2.51
CA ARG A 97 -19.49 4.54 1.45
C ARG A 97 -19.38 3.25 0.64
N VAL A 98 -18.28 2.52 0.77
CA VAL A 98 -18.06 1.19 0.23
C VAL A 98 -18.80 0.21 1.15
N ASP A 99 -19.88 -0.40 0.68
CA ASP A 99 -20.47 -1.58 1.33
C ASP A 99 -19.35 -2.60 1.60
N GLU A 100 -19.29 -3.20 2.79
CA GLU A 100 -18.24 -4.18 3.15
C GLU A 100 -18.07 -5.27 2.08
N LYS A 101 -19.14 -5.58 1.35
CA LYS A 101 -19.14 -6.52 0.20
C LYS A 101 -18.29 -6.08 -0.99
N ARG A 102 -17.95 -4.80 -1.10
CA ARG A 102 -17.15 -4.20 -2.19
C ARG A 102 -15.69 -4.02 -1.82
N ILE A 103 -15.31 -4.25 -0.56
CA ILE A 103 -13.89 -4.28 -0.14
C ILE A 103 -13.09 -5.31 -0.96
N PRO A 104 -13.59 -6.55 -1.20
CA PRO A 104 -12.89 -7.51 -2.06
C PRO A 104 -12.76 -7.04 -3.52
N GLU A 105 -13.76 -6.32 -4.06
CA GLU A 105 -13.72 -5.78 -5.43
C GLU A 105 -12.62 -4.70 -5.57
N ALA A 106 -12.51 -3.81 -4.58
CA ALA A 106 -11.50 -2.77 -4.54
C ALA A 106 -10.08 -3.35 -4.37
N ALA A 107 -9.91 -4.34 -3.48
CA ALA A 107 -8.66 -5.08 -3.36
C ALA A 107 -8.28 -5.78 -4.67
N SER A 108 -9.25 -6.39 -5.36
CA SER A 108 -9.03 -7.02 -6.67
C SER A 108 -8.61 -6.00 -7.74
N LEU A 109 -9.15 -4.78 -7.71
CA LEU A 109 -8.76 -3.70 -8.62
C LEU A 109 -7.31 -3.26 -8.38
N GLN A 110 -6.91 -3.08 -7.12
CA GLN A 110 -5.53 -2.76 -6.77
C GLN A 110 -4.57 -3.86 -7.19
N GLU A 111 -4.92 -5.13 -6.96
CA GLU A 111 -4.13 -6.28 -7.42
C GLU A 111 -4.02 -6.34 -8.94
N ALA A 112 -5.11 -6.10 -9.67
CA ALA A 112 -5.09 -6.02 -11.14
C ALA A 112 -4.18 -4.87 -11.62
N PHE A 113 -4.18 -3.73 -10.93
CA PHE A 113 -3.29 -2.62 -11.26
C PHE A 113 -1.82 -2.98 -11.01
N VAL A 114 -1.50 -3.49 -9.82
CA VAL A 114 -0.16 -3.98 -9.46
C VAL A 114 0.34 -4.98 -10.51
N GLN A 115 -0.54 -5.88 -10.95
CA GLN A 115 -0.22 -6.83 -11.99
C GLN A 115 0.12 -6.18 -13.33
N ASN A 116 -0.45 -5.04 -13.70
CA ASN A 116 -0.10 -4.35 -14.96
C ASN A 116 1.23 -3.59 -14.86
N VAL A 117 1.61 -3.10 -13.67
CA VAL A 117 2.90 -2.42 -13.45
C VAL A 117 4.08 -3.39 -13.50
N LEU A 118 3.82 -4.69 -13.26
CA LEU A 118 4.84 -5.74 -13.24
C LEU A 118 5.18 -6.35 -14.62
N TRP A 119 4.64 -5.83 -15.72
CA TRP A 119 4.90 -6.33 -17.09
C TRP A 119 5.98 -5.54 -17.82
#